data_AF-A0A0P0YQG5-F1
#
_entry.id   AF-A0A0P0YQG5-F1
#
_cell.length_a   1.000
_cell.length_b   1.000
_cell.length_c   1.000
_cell.angle_alpha   90.00
_cell.angle_beta   90.00
_cell.angle_gamma   90.00
#
_symmetry.space_group_name_H-M   'P 1'
#
loop_
_entity.id
_entity.type
_entity.pdbx_description
1 polymer ?
#
loop_
_entity_poly.entity_id
_entity_poly.type
_entity_poly.pdbx_seq_one_letter_code
_entity_poly.pdbx_strand_id
1 'polypeptide(L)'
;MALITAGCFALKNGEVNAVTENKKSAHSSDFAIFIKDLISKKTNYIGEVICVTNYNVNKDILESNISLFRSLPPKAITPDDIIYIEGANCIWGRVFDSFLNVEWFGAIGDGVTDDTKSIEKANNYAHKYELPLHFPTGKKYIVNGSFELDVAKTSWHGGDNSILHWSQSPSQFALRVYSSRSTYSHTHVNNKLALSNLTFLGGGIRNLYDAIAISLGGNEESSSLFSLKNINVQGWEINLFFNDNSWRIKIEDSLFLWGRILSKPNAKNSGECMYFSNCMFADNFSTTELYTGDWHYNACSIDNHEVKVFGDACVYFDNGHIENPGRKNNKFVAVGIYSKDASASVTNSRLIMSKTPKLITTPVFYVADENQSLGLYVNNLRCDQNTNFDPSATNAKGIFLVGGNGKVVMDNIFINIVNSSFIALSKNINTVLVNQLFENDLNGWTITGDATVQSNVCHVSEQCLLLTNKAKIEQKVKVRGREILTGGVWVKAPNEDTIVRIMISFVDADGNLKKGKNFVFQKKGKYDWKWIRIGAIAPADDCFCIFSFSSFALAETKTYAYFDGLVINKANK
;
A
#
# COMPACT_ATOMS: atom_id res chain seq x y z
N MET A 1 1.11 13.09 38.06
CA MET A 1 0.31 11.88 38.38
C MET A 1 0.16 11.81 39.89
N ALA A 2 -0.95 12.30 40.43
CA ALA A 2 -1.32 12.10 41.83
C ALA A 2 -2.47 11.08 41.83
N LEU A 3 -2.31 9.99 42.59
CA LEU A 3 -3.33 8.99 42.83
C LEU A 3 -4.60 9.68 43.37
N ILE A 4 -5.70 9.64 42.63
CA ILE A 4 -7.03 9.92 43.17
C ILE A 4 -7.62 8.57 43.58
N THR A 5 -7.42 8.21 44.84
CA THR A 5 -8.17 7.13 45.49
C THR A 5 -9.64 7.54 45.55
N ALA A 6 -10.53 6.66 45.09
CA ALA A 6 -11.98 6.87 45.09
C ALA A 6 -12.52 7.13 46.51
N GLY A 7 -12.70 8.40 46.84
CA GLY A 7 -13.55 8.89 47.92
C GLY A 7 -14.61 9.79 47.31
N CYS A 8 -15.88 9.60 47.69
CA CYS A 8 -16.95 10.50 47.27
C CYS A 8 -16.65 11.92 47.77
N PHE A 9 -16.29 12.83 46.86
CA PHE A 9 -16.21 14.25 47.17
C PHE A 9 -17.53 14.91 46.81
N ALA A 10 -18.27 15.37 47.82
CA ALA A 10 -19.35 16.33 47.61
C ALA A 10 -18.76 17.73 47.64
N LEU A 11 -18.76 18.44 46.50
CA LEU A 11 -18.38 19.84 46.45
C LEU A 11 -19.53 20.69 46.99
N LYS A 12 -19.29 21.41 48.09
CA LYS A 12 -20.13 22.51 48.55
C LYS A 12 -19.23 23.71 48.81
N ASN A 13 -19.44 24.80 48.06
CA ASN A 13 -18.74 26.08 48.20
C ASN A 13 -17.20 26.04 48.06
N GLY A 14 -16.65 25.22 47.16
CA GLY A 14 -15.23 25.31 46.78
C GLY A 14 -14.22 24.77 47.80
N GLU A 15 -14.66 24.15 48.90
CA GLU A 15 -13.78 23.46 49.86
C GLU A 15 -14.00 21.94 49.81
N VAL A 16 -12.90 21.19 49.74
CA VAL A 16 -12.88 19.72 49.74
C VAL A 16 -12.89 19.24 51.20
N ASN A 17 -14.04 18.77 51.69
CA ASN A 17 -14.14 18.16 53.02
C ASN A 17 -14.10 16.63 52.91
N ALA A 18 -13.09 16.01 53.54
CA ALA A 18 -13.01 14.56 53.71
C ALA A 18 -14.00 14.10 54.78
N VAL A 19 -14.88 13.14 54.45
CA VAL A 19 -15.76 12.49 55.43
C VAL A 19 -14.96 11.43 56.18
N THR A 20 -14.48 11.73 57.39
CA THR A 20 -13.90 10.74 58.29
C THR A 20 -14.95 10.24 59.27
N GLU A 21 -15.65 9.15 58.92
CA GLU A 21 -16.34 8.32 59.91
C GLU A 21 -15.58 6.99 60.10
N ASN A 22 -15.22 6.71 61.35
CA ASN A 22 -14.59 5.47 61.79
C ASN A 22 -15.50 4.26 61.53
N LYS A 23 -15.30 3.55 60.42
CA LYS A 23 -15.73 2.15 60.27
C LYS A 23 -14.55 1.27 59.86
N LYS A 24 -14.29 0.26 60.69
CA LYS A 24 -13.39 -0.85 60.39
C LYS A 24 -13.85 -1.53 59.08
N SER A 25 -12.88 -1.72 58.18
CA SER A 25 -12.96 -2.46 56.91
C SER A 25 -14.11 -2.08 55.96
N ALA A 26 -14.12 -0.85 55.45
CA ALA A 26 -14.83 -0.55 54.21
C ALA A 26 -13.84 -0.64 53.05
N HIS A 27 -14.09 -1.52 52.09
CA HIS A 27 -13.36 -1.50 50.82
C HIS A 27 -13.88 -0.32 49.98
N SER A 28 -13.08 0.24 49.08
CA SER A 28 -13.51 1.33 48.18
C SER A 28 -14.77 0.99 47.36
N SER A 29 -15.09 -0.31 47.22
CA SER A 29 -16.32 -0.82 46.60
C SER A 29 -17.61 -0.63 47.43
N ASP A 30 -17.52 -0.25 48.71
CA ASP A 30 -18.68 -0.05 49.59
C ASP A 30 -19.30 1.37 49.46
N PHE A 31 -18.69 2.26 48.69
CA PHE A 31 -19.14 3.65 48.44
C PHE A 31 -19.41 3.99 46.96
N ALA A 32 -19.32 3.01 46.07
CA ALA A 32 -19.57 3.25 44.64
C ALA A 32 -21.07 3.43 44.38
N ILE A 33 -21.45 4.52 43.71
CA ILE A 33 -22.80 4.69 43.15
C ILE A 33 -22.80 4.01 41.78
N PHE A 34 -23.64 3.01 41.59
CA PHE A 34 -23.84 2.37 40.29
C PHE A 34 -24.88 3.13 39.48
N ILE A 35 -24.82 3.02 38.15
CA ILE A 35 -25.78 3.68 37.25
C ILE A 35 -27.24 3.31 37.58
N LYS A 36 -27.49 2.06 37.99
CA LYS A 36 -28.82 1.60 38.44
C LYS A 36 -29.32 2.31 39.71
N ASP A 37 -28.43 2.78 40.56
CA ASP A 37 -28.78 3.41 41.82
C ASP A 37 -29.33 4.82 41.60
N LEU A 38 -29.03 5.44 40.44
CA LEU A 38 -29.49 6.77 40.08
C LEU A 38 -31.01 6.91 40.07
N ILE A 39 -31.74 5.84 39.72
CA ILE A 39 -33.21 5.80 39.69
C ILE A 39 -33.79 6.16 41.06
N SER A 40 -33.17 5.65 42.12
CA SER A 40 -33.57 5.92 43.50
C SER A 40 -32.86 7.12 44.13
N LYS A 41 -31.85 7.68 43.46
CA LYS A 41 -30.97 8.69 44.02
C LYS A 41 -31.65 10.06 44.01
N LYS A 42 -31.77 10.64 45.21
CA LYS A 42 -32.17 12.03 45.41
C LYS A 42 -30.97 12.97 45.26
N THR A 43 -31.22 14.16 44.71
CA THR A 43 -30.29 15.28 44.75
C THR A 43 -30.59 16.21 45.93
N ASN A 44 -29.55 16.80 46.50
CA ASN A 44 -29.66 17.82 47.56
C ASN A 44 -29.97 19.22 47.00
N TYR A 45 -29.52 19.50 45.78
CA TYR A 45 -29.75 20.77 45.08
C TYR A 45 -29.51 20.58 43.57
N ILE A 46 -30.20 21.36 42.73
CA ILE A 46 -29.99 21.32 41.27
C ILE A 46 -28.58 21.81 40.93
N GLY A 47 -27.87 21.05 40.09
CA GLY A 47 -26.48 21.30 39.72
C GLY A 47 -25.47 20.45 40.49
N GLU A 48 -25.91 19.63 41.45
CA GLU A 48 -25.06 18.65 42.15
C GLU A 48 -24.40 17.72 41.14
N VAL A 49 -23.08 17.51 41.26
CA VAL A 49 -22.33 16.58 40.40
C VAL A 49 -21.91 15.37 41.22
N ILE A 50 -22.20 14.18 40.69
CA ILE A 50 -21.85 12.89 41.30
C ILE A 50 -21.04 12.03 40.33
N CYS A 51 -20.21 11.17 40.91
CA CYS A 51 -19.40 10.18 40.21
C CYS A 51 -20.13 8.83 40.25
N VAL A 52 -20.31 8.21 39.10
CA VAL A 52 -21.13 7.00 38.91
C VAL A 52 -20.36 5.96 38.12
N THR A 53 -20.38 4.71 38.59
CA THR A 53 -19.80 3.57 37.89
C THR A 53 -20.83 2.95 36.96
N ASN A 54 -20.47 2.76 35.68
CA ASN A 54 -21.41 2.33 34.62
C ASN A 54 -21.77 0.82 34.66
N TYR A 55 -21.12 -0.01 35.49
CA TYR A 55 -21.30 -1.48 35.46
C TYR A 55 -22.31 -2.03 36.45
N ASN A 56 -23.09 -3.03 36.04
CA ASN A 56 -24.16 -3.59 36.88
C ASN A 56 -23.72 -4.67 37.87
N VAL A 57 -22.69 -5.51 37.61
CA VAL A 57 -22.17 -6.49 38.57
C VAL A 57 -20.75 -6.98 38.20
N ASN A 58 -19.70 -6.45 38.84
CA ASN A 58 -18.50 -7.19 39.31
C ASN A 58 -17.48 -6.20 39.92
N LYS A 59 -16.91 -6.56 41.07
CA LYS A 59 -16.12 -5.66 41.94
C LYS A 59 -14.69 -5.36 41.43
N ASP A 60 -14.20 -6.07 40.42
CA ASP A 60 -12.75 -6.11 40.13
C ASP A 60 -12.29 -5.25 38.94
N ILE A 61 -13.18 -4.50 38.27
CA ILE A 61 -12.84 -3.64 37.12
C ILE A 61 -13.36 -2.21 37.37
N LEU A 62 -12.84 -1.55 38.40
CA LEU A 62 -13.31 -0.23 38.84
C LEU A 62 -12.67 0.96 38.09
N GLU A 63 -11.56 0.77 37.38
CA GLU A 63 -10.72 1.91 36.98
C GLU A 63 -11.05 2.53 35.60
N SER A 64 -11.87 1.90 34.74
CA SER A 64 -12.13 2.42 33.37
C SER A 64 -13.52 3.02 33.12
N ASN A 65 -14.51 2.82 34.02
CA ASN A 65 -15.93 3.00 33.66
C ASN A 65 -16.67 4.00 34.57
N ILE A 66 -16.03 5.10 34.92
CA ILE A 66 -16.62 6.18 35.71
C ILE A 66 -17.23 7.25 34.79
N SER A 67 -18.40 7.76 35.16
CA SER A 67 -19.02 8.91 34.50
C SER A 67 -19.51 9.92 35.53
N LEU A 68 -19.43 11.19 35.17
CA LEU A 68 -19.97 12.28 35.98
C LEU A 68 -21.42 12.53 35.55
N PHE A 69 -22.30 12.74 36.53
CA PHE A 69 -23.68 13.14 36.31
C PHE A 69 -23.98 14.41 37.08
N ARG A 70 -24.73 15.32 36.47
CA ARG A 70 -25.22 16.56 37.07
C ARG A 70 -26.73 16.48 37.28
N SER A 71 -27.22 16.88 38.44
CA SER A 71 -28.66 16.99 38.68
C SER A 71 -29.26 18.17 37.93
N LEU A 72 -30.38 17.93 37.26
CA LEU A 72 -31.17 18.90 36.48
C LEU A 72 -32.60 18.95 37.04
N PRO A 73 -33.32 20.07 36.84
CA PRO A 73 -34.70 20.19 37.30
C PRO A 73 -35.58 19.04 36.77
N PRO A 74 -36.52 18.50 37.58
CA PRO A 74 -37.53 17.56 37.09
C PRO A 74 -38.25 18.12 35.86
N LYS A 75 -38.50 17.28 34.85
CA LYS A 75 -39.19 17.63 33.59
C LYS A 75 -38.44 18.61 32.67
N ALA A 76 -37.18 18.94 32.93
CA ALA A 76 -36.39 19.77 32.01
C ALA A 76 -36.14 19.07 30.66
N ILE A 77 -35.98 17.74 30.68
CA ILE A 77 -35.60 16.89 29.55
C ILE A 77 -36.30 15.54 29.71
N THR A 78 -36.70 14.91 28.61
CA THR A 78 -37.21 13.52 28.61
C THR A 78 -36.06 12.54 28.84
N PRO A 79 -36.11 11.70 29.90
CA PRO A 79 -35.11 10.67 30.14
C PRO A 79 -34.97 9.70 28.97
N ASP A 80 -33.74 9.26 28.71
CA ASP A 80 -33.40 8.28 27.67
C ASP A 80 -32.57 7.10 28.19
N ASP A 81 -32.40 7.04 29.52
CA ASP A 81 -31.66 6.02 30.28
C ASP A 81 -30.17 5.88 29.90
N ILE A 82 -29.63 6.81 29.09
CA ILE A 82 -28.24 6.78 28.61
C ILE A 82 -27.51 8.07 29.02
N ILE A 83 -28.01 9.22 28.53
CA ILE A 83 -27.51 10.55 28.87
C ILE A 83 -28.33 11.12 30.02
N TYR A 84 -29.65 10.97 29.97
CA TYR A 84 -30.57 11.51 30.96
C TYR A 84 -31.29 10.38 31.68
N ILE A 85 -31.02 10.24 32.98
CA ILE A 85 -31.59 9.18 33.82
C ILE A 85 -32.55 9.83 34.81
N GLU A 86 -33.76 9.29 34.90
CA GLU A 86 -34.74 9.76 35.89
C GLU A 86 -34.27 9.39 37.30
N GLY A 87 -34.14 10.39 38.17
CA GLY A 87 -33.88 10.20 39.59
C GLY A 87 -35.11 10.50 40.44
N ALA A 88 -35.01 10.25 41.75
CA ALA A 88 -36.17 10.34 42.64
C ALA A 88 -36.79 11.75 42.75
N ASN A 89 -36.01 12.81 42.54
CA ASN A 89 -36.49 14.20 42.59
C ASN A 89 -35.75 15.13 41.60
N CYS A 90 -35.08 14.58 40.58
CA CYS A 90 -34.33 15.32 39.56
C CYS A 90 -34.13 14.44 38.31
N ILE A 91 -33.56 15.02 37.25
CA ILE A 91 -32.95 14.26 36.17
C ILE A 91 -31.44 14.26 36.36
N TRP A 92 -30.80 13.10 36.34
CA TRP A 92 -29.35 12.99 36.31
C TRP A 92 -28.88 13.03 34.85
N GLY A 93 -28.30 14.16 34.43
CA GLY A 93 -27.72 14.33 33.10
C GLY A 93 -26.23 14.01 33.10
N ARG A 94 -25.79 13.09 32.25
CA ARG A 94 -24.38 12.74 32.07
C ARG A 94 -23.59 13.96 31.60
N VAL A 95 -22.44 14.20 32.18
CA VAL A 95 -21.48 15.23 31.77
C VAL A 95 -20.46 14.58 30.83
N PHE A 96 -20.40 15.04 29.59
CA PHE A 96 -19.53 14.46 28.57
C PHE A 96 -19.10 15.50 27.53
N ASP A 97 -17.92 15.29 26.94
CA ASP A 97 -17.29 16.20 25.97
C ASP A 97 -17.79 15.94 24.54
N SER A 98 -19.12 15.86 24.39
CA SER A 98 -19.81 15.74 23.08
C SER A 98 -19.54 14.46 22.27
N PHE A 99 -19.03 13.39 22.89
CA PHE A 99 -18.98 12.05 22.30
C PHE A 99 -19.71 11.00 23.16
N LEU A 100 -20.19 9.94 22.52
CA LEU A 100 -20.85 8.81 23.17
C LEU A 100 -19.85 7.68 23.38
N ASN A 101 -19.76 7.13 24.58
CA ASN A 101 -18.93 5.93 24.81
C ASN A 101 -19.78 4.67 24.58
N VAL A 102 -19.27 3.71 23.79
CA VAL A 102 -19.93 2.41 23.55
C VAL A 102 -20.26 1.65 24.84
N GLU A 103 -19.48 1.83 25.89
CA GLU A 103 -19.71 1.17 27.19
C GLU A 103 -20.99 1.65 27.88
N TRP A 104 -21.47 2.86 27.57
CA TRP A 104 -22.76 3.36 28.10
C TRP A 104 -23.95 2.57 27.57
N PHE A 105 -23.76 1.82 26.49
CA PHE A 105 -24.76 0.97 25.87
C PHE A 105 -24.58 -0.52 26.24
N GLY A 106 -23.66 -0.80 27.17
CA GLY A 106 -23.40 -2.14 27.69
C GLY A 106 -22.32 -2.91 26.94
N ALA A 107 -21.47 -2.25 26.14
CA ALA A 107 -20.31 -2.90 25.56
C ALA A 107 -19.24 -3.10 26.65
N ILE A 108 -18.65 -4.28 26.70
CA ILE A 108 -17.70 -4.70 27.74
C ILE A 108 -16.26 -4.50 27.26
N GLY A 109 -15.94 -4.98 26.05
CA GLY A 109 -14.59 -4.88 25.51
C GLY A 109 -13.56 -5.76 26.22
N ASP A 110 -13.98 -6.88 26.82
CA ASP A 110 -13.14 -7.85 27.55
C ASP A 110 -12.50 -8.92 26.63
N GLY A 111 -12.79 -8.89 25.33
CA GLY A 111 -12.32 -9.87 24.35
C GLY A 111 -13.00 -11.23 24.46
N VAL A 112 -14.09 -11.35 25.22
CA VAL A 112 -14.85 -12.59 25.44
C VAL A 112 -16.34 -12.40 25.18
N THR A 113 -16.93 -11.35 25.74
CA THR A 113 -18.35 -11.05 25.64
C THR A 113 -18.71 -10.54 24.25
N ASP A 114 -19.81 -11.05 23.68
CA ASP A 114 -20.35 -10.54 22.41
C ASP A 114 -20.97 -9.15 22.62
N ASP A 115 -20.28 -8.14 22.10
CA ASP A 115 -20.62 -6.72 22.21
C ASP A 115 -21.47 -6.21 21.04
N THR A 116 -21.85 -7.08 20.09
CA THR A 116 -22.54 -6.70 18.84
C THR A 116 -23.76 -5.83 19.09
N LYS A 117 -24.68 -6.29 19.96
CA LYS A 117 -25.94 -5.58 20.24
C LYS A 117 -25.71 -4.25 20.96
N SER A 118 -24.70 -4.19 21.81
CA SER A 118 -24.36 -2.97 22.57
C SER A 118 -23.78 -1.91 21.63
N ILE A 119 -22.88 -2.31 20.73
CA ILE A 119 -22.31 -1.42 19.70
C ILE A 119 -23.38 -1.00 18.70
N GLU A 120 -24.28 -1.88 18.28
CA GLU A 120 -25.39 -1.55 17.39
C GLU A 120 -26.31 -0.49 18.01
N LYS A 121 -26.68 -0.65 19.30
CA LYS A 121 -27.46 0.37 20.04
C LYS A 121 -26.73 1.70 20.12
N ALA A 122 -25.44 1.68 20.43
CA ALA A 122 -24.62 2.88 20.51
C ALA A 122 -24.56 3.60 19.16
N ASN A 123 -24.33 2.85 18.08
CA ASN A 123 -24.28 3.37 16.73
C ASN A 123 -25.62 3.98 16.31
N ASN A 124 -26.74 3.30 16.55
CA ASN A 124 -28.07 3.81 16.20
C ASN A 124 -28.40 5.09 16.97
N TYR A 125 -28.02 5.16 18.24
CA TYR A 125 -28.19 6.37 19.05
C TYR A 125 -27.29 7.50 18.52
N ALA A 126 -26.02 7.22 18.21
CA ALA A 126 -25.09 8.18 17.63
C ALA A 126 -25.59 8.77 16.30
N HIS A 127 -26.18 7.94 15.43
CA HIS A 127 -26.83 8.38 14.20
C HIS A 127 -28.03 9.28 14.46
N LYS A 128 -28.88 8.92 15.42
CA LYS A 128 -30.12 9.66 15.72
C LYS A 128 -29.84 11.07 16.24
N TYR A 129 -28.80 11.23 17.04
CA TYR A 129 -28.46 12.50 17.69
C TYR A 129 -27.25 13.21 17.05
N GLU A 130 -26.73 12.67 15.95
CA GLU A 130 -25.61 13.22 15.20
C GLU A 130 -24.35 13.47 16.06
N LEU A 131 -24.08 12.55 16.99
CA LEU A 131 -22.93 12.61 17.91
C LEU A 131 -21.87 11.57 17.53
N PRO A 132 -20.57 11.88 17.65
CA PRO A 132 -19.50 10.89 17.49
C PRO A 132 -19.58 9.74 18.49
N LEU A 133 -19.20 8.55 18.05
CA LEU A 133 -19.08 7.35 18.88
C LEU A 133 -17.61 7.07 19.22
N HIS A 134 -17.34 6.78 20.49
CA HIS A 134 -16.01 6.54 21.03
C HIS A 134 -15.87 5.11 21.59
N PHE A 135 -14.78 4.45 21.20
CA PHE A 135 -14.34 3.15 21.71
C PHE A 135 -13.13 3.36 22.62
N PRO A 136 -13.23 3.12 23.94
CA PRO A 136 -12.13 3.33 24.87
C PRO A 136 -10.83 2.58 24.56
N THR A 137 -9.72 3.21 24.97
CA THR A 137 -8.34 2.70 24.86
C THR A 137 -8.18 1.29 25.40
N GLY A 138 -7.45 0.44 24.66
CA GLY A 138 -7.00 -0.88 25.09
C GLY A 138 -8.09 -1.95 25.20
N LYS A 139 -9.32 -1.66 24.75
CA LYS A 139 -10.45 -2.59 24.78
C LYS A 139 -10.52 -3.46 23.53
N LYS A 140 -10.95 -4.70 23.70
CA LYS A 140 -11.20 -5.65 22.61
C LYS A 140 -12.65 -6.08 22.62
N TYR A 141 -13.43 -5.64 21.65
CA TYR A 141 -14.84 -5.97 21.52
C TYR A 141 -15.01 -7.17 20.60
N ILE A 142 -15.71 -8.21 21.07
CA ILE A 142 -16.09 -9.33 20.21
C ILE A 142 -17.39 -8.98 19.48
N VAL A 143 -17.41 -9.10 18.16
CA VAL A 143 -18.56 -8.76 17.32
C VAL A 143 -18.87 -9.86 16.30
N ASN A 144 -20.13 -9.96 15.88
CA ASN A 144 -20.65 -11.04 15.05
C ASN A 144 -21.54 -10.56 13.89
N GLY A 145 -21.70 -9.24 13.73
CA GLY A 145 -22.62 -8.62 12.76
C GLY A 145 -21.95 -7.62 11.83
N SER A 146 -22.76 -6.97 11.01
CA SER A 146 -22.36 -5.87 10.13
C SER A 146 -22.85 -4.54 10.69
N PHE A 147 -22.05 -3.49 10.52
CA PHE A 147 -22.40 -2.14 10.94
C PHE A 147 -22.42 -1.18 9.75
N GLU A 148 -23.25 -0.16 9.84
CA GLU A 148 -23.30 0.93 8.87
C GLU A 148 -22.95 2.25 9.58
N LEU A 149 -22.06 3.03 8.96
CA LEU A 149 -21.62 4.34 9.40
C LEU A 149 -21.98 5.37 8.34
N ASP A 150 -23.00 6.16 8.64
CA ASP A 150 -23.39 7.32 7.87
C ASP A 150 -22.58 8.54 8.31
N VAL A 151 -21.55 8.87 7.53
CA VAL A 151 -20.65 10.00 7.80
C VAL A 151 -21.36 11.35 7.72
N ALA A 152 -22.59 11.40 7.20
CA ALA A 152 -23.40 12.61 7.25
C ALA A 152 -23.91 12.93 8.66
N LYS A 153 -23.89 11.94 9.57
CA LYS A 153 -24.52 12.00 10.90
C LYS A 153 -23.51 11.76 12.02
N THR A 154 -22.64 10.77 11.90
CA THR A 154 -21.74 10.39 13.01
C THR A 154 -20.33 10.04 12.51
N SER A 155 -19.46 9.62 13.43
CA SER A 155 -18.09 9.17 13.23
C SER A 155 -17.71 8.18 14.34
N TRP A 156 -16.75 7.29 14.08
CA TRP A 156 -16.28 6.29 15.03
C TRP A 156 -14.81 6.56 15.37
N HIS A 157 -14.50 6.70 16.66
CA HIS A 157 -13.14 7.00 17.14
C HIS A 157 -12.72 6.02 18.22
N GLY A 158 -11.64 5.29 18.01
CA GLY A 158 -10.99 4.51 19.04
C GLY A 158 -10.00 5.31 19.89
N GLY A 159 -9.74 4.81 21.09
CA GLY A 159 -8.52 5.08 21.84
C GLY A 159 -7.39 4.19 21.35
N ASP A 160 -6.20 4.36 21.92
CA ASP A 160 -5.04 3.57 21.52
C ASP A 160 -5.31 2.07 21.73
N ASN A 161 -4.98 1.23 20.74
CA ASN A 161 -5.18 -0.22 20.77
C ASN A 161 -6.65 -0.67 20.99
N SER A 162 -7.64 0.10 20.58
CA SER A 162 -9.03 -0.37 20.52
C SER A 162 -9.24 -1.34 19.35
N ILE A 163 -9.81 -2.52 19.62
CA ILE A 163 -9.95 -3.61 18.66
C ILE A 163 -11.42 -4.03 18.54
N LEU A 164 -11.92 -4.10 17.32
CA LEU A 164 -13.14 -4.81 16.95
C LEU A 164 -12.74 -6.16 16.35
N HIS A 165 -13.07 -7.25 17.04
CA HIS A 165 -12.71 -8.61 16.64
C HIS A 165 -13.94 -9.40 16.25
N TRP A 166 -14.04 -9.74 14.97
CA TRP A 166 -15.12 -10.57 14.46
C TRP A 166 -14.89 -12.02 14.87
N SER A 167 -15.82 -12.65 15.59
CA SER A 167 -15.67 -14.07 15.95
C SER A 167 -16.07 -15.02 14.81
N GLN A 168 -16.75 -14.48 13.80
CA GLN A 168 -17.12 -15.17 12.57
C GLN A 168 -17.19 -14.19 11.39
N SER A 169 -17.09 -14.72 10.17
CA SER A 169 -17.23 -13.91 8.95
C SER A 169 -18.67 -13.38 8.81
N PRO A 170 -18.89 -12.06 8.63
CA PRO A 170 -20.18 -11.53 8.22
C PRO A 170 -20.49 -11.93 6.77
N SER A 171 -21.75 -11.80 6.34
CA SER A 171 -22.19 -12.25 5.01
C SER A 171 -21.77 -11.35 3.85
N GLN A 172 -21.44 -10.08 4.12
CA GLN A 172 -21.05 -9.11 3.09
C GLN A 172 -19.89 -8.25 3.55
N PHE A 173 -20.11 -7.45 4.60
CA PHE A 173 -19.11 -6.54 5.14
C PHE A 173 -19.12 -6.47 6.66
N ALA A 174 -18.00 -6.09 7.27
CA ALA A 174 -17.90 -5.78 8.68
C ALA A 174 -18.46 -4.37 8.97
N LEU A 175 -17.96 -3.37 8.24
CA LEU A 175 -18.41 -1.99 8.31
C LEU A 175 -18.65 -1.44 6.90
N ARG A 176 -19.80 -0.80 6.67
CA ARG A 176 -20.03 0.04 5.49
C ARG A 176 -20.01 1.49 5.90
N VAL A 177 -19.20 2.30 5.22
CA VAL A 177 -19.05 3.74 5.43
C VAL A 177 -19.60 4.46 4.21
N TYR A 178 -20.62 5.28 4.41
CA TYR A 178 -21.35 5.96 3.34
C TYR A 178 -21.86 7.32 3.82
N SER A 179 -22.45 8.11 2.93
CA SER A 179 -23.14 9.36 3.29
C SER A 179 -24.58 9.32 2.80
N SER A 180 -25.55 9.54 3.69
CA SER A 180 -26.97 9.69 3.32
C SER A 180 -27.31 11.05 2.71
N ARG A 181 -26.37 12.00 2.63
CA ARG A 181 -26.62 13.28 1.94
C ARG A 181 -26.84 13.05 0.46
N SER A 182 -28.02 13.43 -0.03
CA SER A 182 -28.38 13.40 -1.46
C SER A 182 -28.17 14.75 -2.16
N THR A 183 -28.05 15.84 -1.41
CA THR A 183 -27.82 17.18 -1.98
C THR A 183 -26.33 17.50 -2.00
N TYR A 184 -25.76 17.67 -3.19
CA TYR A 184 -24.34 17.93 -3.39
C TYR A 184 -23.80 19.11 -2.56
N SER A 185 -24.52 20.24 -2.49
CA SER A 185 -24.10 21.42 -1.70
C SER A 185 -24.02 21.15 -0.19
N HIS A 186 -24.66 20.09 0.31
CA HIS A 186 -24.63 19.69 1.71
C HIS A 186 -23.54 18.66 2.03
N THR A 187 -22.74 18.24 1.05
CA THR A 187 -21.63 17.28 1.27
C THR A 187 -20.51 17.84 2.15
N HIS A 188 -20.48 19.15 2.40
CA HIS A 188 -19.54 19.78 3.33
C HIS A 188 -19.60 19.19 4.75
N VAL A 189 -20.75 18.63 5.17
CA VAL A 189 -20.91 17.96 6.47
C VAL A 189 -20.13 16.64 6.56
N ASN A 190 -19.78 16.04 5.42
CA ASN A 190 -18.96 14.85 5.36
C ASN A 190 -17.47 15.17 5.57
N ASN A 191 -17.08 16.45 5.48
CA ASN A 191 -15.69 16.87 5.63
C ASN A 191 -15.22 16.75 7.09
N LYS A 192 -14.88 15.53 7.48
CA LYS A 192 -14.43 15.18 8.83
C LYS A 192 -13.64 13.87 8.84
N LEU A 193 -13.01 13.61 9.97
CA LEU A 193 -12.46 12.31 10.30
C LEU A 193 -13.62 11.36 10.66
N ALA A 194 -13.96 10.45 9.74
CA ALA A 194 -15.11 9.56 9.90
C ALA A 194 -14.78 8.33 10.76
N LEU A 195 -13.56 7.80 10.65
CA LEU A 195 -13.12 6.60 11.35
C LEU A 195 -11.68 6.76 11.80
N SER A 196 -11.38 6.50 13.07
CA SER A 196 -9.98 6.52 13.52
C SER A 196 -9.63 5.57 14.64
N ASN A 197 -8.34 5.22 14.72
CA ASN A 197 -7.72 4.49 15.85
C ASN A 197 -8.41 3.15 16.18
N LEU A 198 -8.84 2.42 15.15
CA LEU A 198 -9.57 1.16 15.32
C LEU A 198 -8.89 0.04 14.53
N THR A 199 -8.75 -1.10 15.20
CA THR A 199 -8.29 -2.33 14.55
C THR A 199 -9.49 -3.22 14.22
N PHE A 200 -9.61 -3.61 12.96
CA PHE A 200 -10.60 -4.56 12.44
C PHE A 200 -9.93 -5.91 12.27
N LEU A 201 -10.17 -6.80 13.23
CA LEU A 201 -9.59 -8.14 13.28
C LEU A 201 -10.60 -9.17 12.80
N GLY A 202 -10.28 -9.83 11.68
CA GLY A 202 -11.02 -10.98 11.15
C GLY A 202 -10.30 -12.31 11.45
N GLY A 203 -10.30 -13.20 10.46
CA GLY A 203 -9.67 -14.51 10.53
C GLY A 203 -8.13 -14.48 10.57
N GLY A 204 -7.51 -15.67 10.53
CA GLY A 204 -6.05 -15.80 10.48
C GLY A 204 -5.51 -15.72 9.06
N ILE A 205 -4.19 -15.46 8.89
CA ILE A 205 -3.52 -15.36 7.57
C ILE A 205 -3.79 -16.55 6.61
N ARG A 206 -4.08 -17.75 7.13
CA ARG A 206 -4.40 -18.94 6.33
C ARG A 206 -5.90 -19.16 6.09
N ASN A 207 -6.74 -18.50 6.87
CA ASN A 207 -8.20 -18.64 6.89
C ASN A 207 -8.79 -17.23 6.99
N LEU A 208 -8.58 -16.43 5.94
CA LEU A 208 -9.18 -15.10 5.85
C LEU A 208 -10.71 -15.24 5.83
N TYR A 209 -11.40 -14.26 6.40
CA TYR A 209 -12.84 -14.17 6.29
C TYR A 209 -13.25 -13.74 4.88
N ASP A 210 -14.08 -14.55 4.23
CA ASP A 210 -14.70 -14.28 2.92
C ASP A 210 -15.79 -13.22 3.07
N ALA A 211 -15.33 -11.99 3.29
CA ALA A 211 -16.12 -10.79 3.47
C ALA A 211 -15.23 -9.55 3.27
N ILE A 212 -15.90 -8.40 3.17
CA ILE A 212 -15.26 -7.09 3.12
C ILE A 212 -15.09 -6.54 4.55
N ALA A 213 -13.90 -6.13 4.96
CA ALA A 213 -13.73 -5.49 6.26
C ALA A 213 -14.44 -4.13 6.27
N ILE A 214 -14.05 -3.24 5.35
CA ILE A 214 -14.62 -1.90 5.21
C ILE A 214 -15.07 -1.67 3.76
N SER A 215 -16.37 -1.48 3.57
CA SER A 215 -16.98 -1.10 2.29
C SER A 215 -17.22 0.40 2.28
N LEU A 216 -16.76 1.10 1.25
CA LEU A 216 -16.84 2.56 1.11
C LEU A 216 -17.80 2.91 -0.02
N GLY A 217 -18.85 3.69 0.30
CA GLY A 217 -19.90 4.08 -0.64
C GLY A 217 -21.04 3.04 -0.78
N GLY A 218 -21.68 3.04 -1.94
CA GLY A 218 -22.84 2.21 -2.25
C GLY A 218 -23.88 2.96 -3.08
N ASN A 219 -25.15 2.80 -2.75
CA ASN A 219 -26.25 3.35 -3.55
C ASN A 219 -26.42 4.87 -3.38
N GLU A 220 -25.83 5.48 -2.36
CA GLU A 220 -26.01 6.89 -2.01
C GLU A 220 -25.05 7.79 -2.77
N GLU A 221 -25.58 8.80 -3.46
CA GLU A 221 -24.92 9.56 -4.53
C GLU A 221 -23.68 10.38 -4.10
N SER A 222 -23.45 10.60 -2.80
CA SER A 222 -22.41 11.53 -2.32
C SER A 222 -21.58 10.98 -1.15
N SER A 223 -21.09 9.74 -1.26
CA SER A 223 -20.17 9.16 -0.28
C SER A 223 -18.74 9.67 -0.50
N SER A 224 -18.50 10.91 -0.08
CA SER A 224 -17.25 11.63 -0.34
C SER A 224 -16.82 12.58 0.76
N LEU A 225 -15.59 13.09 0.63
CA LEU A 225 -14.98 14.18 1.43
C LEU A 225 -14.61 13.82 2.87
N PHE A 226 -14.60 12.56 3.28
CA PHE A 226 -14.18 12.14 4.62
C PHE A 226 -12.81 11.45 4.64
N SER A 227 -12.23 11.36 5.84
CA SER A 227 -11.00 10.59 6.06
C SER A 227 -11.16 9.44 7.05
N LEU A 228 -10.33 8.41 6.86
CA LEU A 228 -10.11 7.31 7.79
C LEU A 228 -8.64 7.37 8.21
N LYS A 229 -8.34 7.33 9.50
CA LYS A 229 -6.96 7.54 10.00
C LYS A 229 -6.55 6.54 11.06
N ASN A 230 -5.33 6.03 10.99
CA ASN A 230 -4.81 5.08 11.98
C ASN A 230 -5.75 3.88 12.19
N ILE A 231 -6.17 3.27 11.08
CA ILE A 231 -6.94 2.04 11.09
C ILE A 231 -6.04 0.86 10.73
N ASN A 232 -6.24 -0.26 11.40
CA ASN A 232 -5.52 -1.49 11.13
C ASN A 232 -6.52 -2.56 10.70
N VAL A 233 -6.31 -3.17 9.54
CA VAL A 233 -7.23 -4.17 8.99
C VAL A 233 -6.46 -5.44 8.64
N GLN A 234 -6.86 -6.57 9.24
CA GLN A 234 -6.23 -7.85 8.99
C GLN A 234 -7.22 -9.02 9.14
N GLY A 235 -6.98 -10.09 8.39
CA GLY A 235 -7.79 -11.32 8.48
C GLY A 235 -9.01 -11.36 7.57
N TRP A 236 -9.05 -10.50 6.55
CA TRP A 236 -10.17 -10.38 5.62
C TRP A 236 -9.71 -10.71 4.20
N GLU A 237 -10.57 -11.32 3.40
CA GLU A 237 -10.30 -11.52 1.98
C GLU A 237 -10.22 -10.17 1.24
N ILE A 238 -11.06 -9.22 1.63
CA ILE A 238 -11.04 -7.84 1.14
C ILE A 238 -10.97 -6.91 2.36
N ASN A 239 -9.85 -6.21 2.50
CA ASN A 239 -9.66 -5.20 3.55
C ASN A 239 -10.49 -3.95 3.25
N LEU A 240 -10.42 -3.43 2.03
CA LEU A 240 -11.16 -2.25 1.59
C LEU A 240 -11.87 -2.52 0.26
N PHE A 241 -13.13 -2.13 0.16
CA PHE A 241 -13.89 -2.16 -1.08
C PHE A 241 -14.47 -0.78 -1.40
N PHE A 242 -14.06 -0.16 -2.50
CA PHE A 242 -14.61 1.11 -2.97
C PHE A 242 -15.74 0.84 -3.97
N ASN A 243 -16.97 1.12 -3.55
CA ASN A 243 -18.19 0.86 -4.32
C ASN A 243 -18.59 2.10 -5.13
N ASP A 244 -19.76 2.07 -5.76
CA ASP A 244 -20.35 3.24 -6.43
C ASP A 244 -20.42 4.45 -5.48
N ASN A 245 -20.40 5.64 -6.08
CA ASN A 245 -20.50 6.93 -5.41
C ASN A 245 -19.42 7.21 -4.36
N SER A 246 -18.25 6.55 -4.44
CA SER A 246 -17.13 6.74 -3.52
C SER A 246 -16.01 7.57 -4.14
N TRP A 247 -15.83 8.80 -3.69
CA TRP A 247 -14.86 9.74 -4.26
C TRP A 247 -14.30 10.70 -3.21
N ARG A 248 -13.07 11.19 -3.39
CA ARG A 248 -12.34 12.08 -2.48
C ARG A 248 -12.25 11.57 -1.05
N ILE A 249 -12.07 10.26 -0.89
CA ILE A 249 -11.86 9.62 0.41
C ILE A 249 -10.37 9.51 0.69
N LYS A 250 -9.97 9.89 1.91
CA LYS A 250 -8.57 9.82 2.35
C LYS A 250 -8.38 8.74 3.39
N ILE A 251 -7.31 7.98 3.28
CA ILE A 251 -6.92 6.93 4.22
C ILE A 251 -5.48 7.22 4.65
N GLU A 252 -5.26 7.40 5.95
CA GLU A 252 -4.04 7.98 6.48
C GLU A 252 -3.47 7.12 7.62
N ASP A 253 -2.15 6.99 7.72
CA ASP A 253 -1.43 6.35 8.84
C ASP A 253 -1.92 4.92 9.15
N SER A 254 -2.29 4.15 8.13
CA SER A 254 -3.07 2.91 8.28
C SER A 254 -2.33 1.65 7.81
N LEU A 255 -2.65 0.50 8.40
CA LEU A 255 -2.03 -0.80 8.09
C LEU A 255 -3.04 -1.79 7.51
N PHE A 256 -2.69 -2.40 6.38
CA PHE A 256 -3.49 -3.41 5.70
C PHE A 256 -2.68 -4.69 5.53
N LEU A 257 -3.08 -5.76 6.23
CA LEU A 257 -2.41 -7.05 6.18
C LEU A 257 -3.27 -8.10 5.48
N TRP A 258 -2.63 -8.86 4.59
CA TRP A 258 -3.07 -10.14 4.02
C TRP A 258 -4.27 -10.13 3.06
N GLY A 259 -5.15 -9.13 3.16
CA GLY A 259 -6.36 -8.96 2.37
C GLY A 259 -6.20 -8.00 1.20
N ARG A 260 -7.11 -8.11 0.22
CA ARG A 260 -7.11 -7.28 -0.98
C ARG A 260 -7.71 -5.90 -0.74
N ILE A 261 -7.37 -4.95 -1.60
CA ILE A 261 -8.05 -3.65 -1.72
C ILE A 261 -8.63 -3.57 -3.12
N LEU A 262 -9.92 -3.31 -3.26
CA LEU A 262 -10.58 -3.37 -4.56
C LEU A 262 -11.43 -2.11 -4.77
N SER A 263 -11.34 -1.51 -5.95
CA SER A 263 -12.41 -0.65 -6.46
C SER A 263 -13.33 -1.47 -7.34
N LYS A 264 -14.63 -1.18 -7.31
CA LYS A 264 -15.61 -1.85 -8.16
C LYS A 264 -15.32 -1.60 -9.65
N PRO A 265 -15.27 -2.63 -10.51
CA PRO A 265 -15.22 -2.44 -11.95
C PRO A 265 -16.45 -1.68 -12.47
N ASN A 266 -16.25 -0.70 -13.35
CA ASN A 266 -17.30 0.18 -13.88
C ASN A 266 -18.10 0.91 -12.78
N ALA A 267 -17.42 1.28 -11.67
CA ALA A 267 -18.05 2.04 -10.60
C ALA A 267 -18.64 3.35 -11.11
N LYS A 268 -19.85 3.68 -10.67
CA LYS A 268 -20.50 4.96 -11.01
C LYS A 268 -20.01 6.04 -10.07
N ASN A 269 -19.74 7.24 -10.60
CA ASN A 269 -19.47 8.45 -9.80
C ASN A 269 -18.41 8.20 -8.70
N SER A 270 -17.27 7.59 -9.06
CA SER A 270 -16.28 7.11 -8.10
C SER A 270 -14.85 7.44 -8.52
N GLY A 271 -13.94 7.46 -7.56
CA GLY A 271 -12.50 7.50 -7.81
C GLY A 271 -11.88 8.89 -8.00
N GLU A 272 -12.62 9.99 -7.86
CA GLU A 272 -12.02 11.33 -7.93
C GLU A 272 -11.07 11.56 -6.74
N CYS A 273 -9.78 11.85 -7.00
CA CYS A 273 -8.78 12.22 -5.99
C CYS A 273 -8.78 11.34 -4.72
N MET A 274 -8.72 10.02 -4.89
CA MET A 274 -8.59 9.06 -3.79
C MET A 274 -7.17 9.10 -3.22
N TYR A 275 -7.03 8.98 -1.90
CA TYR A 275 -5.73 9.21 -1.26
C TYR A 275 -5.40 8.18 -0.18
N PHE A 276 -4.22 7.59 -0.28
CA PHE A 276 -3.53 6.84 0.77
C PHE A 276 -2.28 7.61 1.20
N SER A 277 -2.15 7.91 2.49
CA SER A 277 -1.01 8.65 3.05
C SER A 277 -0.36 7.88 4.18
N ASN A 278 0.95 7.65 4.12
CA ASN A 278 1.70 6.97 5.18
C ASN A 278 1.08 5.60 5.56
N CYS A 279 0.55 4.89 4.57
CA CYS A 279 -0.06 3.58 4.75
C CYS A 279 0.92 2.44 4.44
N MET A 280 0.72 1.28 5.05
CA MET A 280 1.44 0.05 4.72
C MET A 280 0.50 -1.02 4.21
N PHE A 281 0.87 -1.64 3.08
CA PHE A 281 0.17 -2.76 2.46
C PHE A 281 1.10 -3.95 2.44
N ALA A 282 0.78 -5.01 3.17
CA ALA A 282 1.74 -6.06 3.43
C ALA A 282 1.20 -7.50 3.40
N ASP A 283 2.12 -8.38 3.01
CA ASP A 283 2.06 -9.83 3.16
C ASP A 283 0.99 -10.57 2.34
N ASN A 284 1.11 -11.90 2.37
CA ASN A 284 0.20 -12.88 1.77
C ASN A 284 -0.02 -12.78 0.25
N PHE A 285 0.83 -12.06 -0.48
CA PHE A 285 0.62 -11.76 -1.91
C PHE A 285 -0.72 -11.08 -2.18
N SER A 286 -1.17 -10.27 -1.22
CA SER A 286 -2.36 -9.46 -1.38
C SER A 286 -2.18 -8.45 -2.52
N THR A 287 -3.30 -8.00 -3.08
CA THR A 287 -3.32 -7.08 -4.21
C THR A 287 -4.22 -5.89 -3.94
N THR A 288 -3.89 -4.76 -4.55
CA THR A 288 -4.81 -3.65 -4.76
C THR A 288 -5.24 -3.68 -6.22
N GLU A 289 -6.54 -3.66 -6.51
CA GLU A 289 -7.07 -3.64 -7.89
C GLU A 289 -7.95 -2.41 -8.08
N LEU A 290 -7.52 -1.53 -8.99
CA LEU A 290 -8.14 -0.24 -9.25
C LEU A 290 -8.62 -0.19 -10.70
N TYR A 291 -9.89 0.14 -10.91
CA TYR A 291 -10.56 0.03 -12.21
C TYR A 291 -11.00 1.38 -12.79
N THR A 292 -11.12 2.43 -11.98
CA THR A 292 -11.40 3.79 -12.44
C THR A 292 -10.90 4.84 -11.46
N GLY A 293 -10.74 6.08 -11.93
CA GLY A 293 -10.41 7.26 -11.13
C GLY A 293 -8.93 7.45 -10.79
N ASP A 294 -8.65 8.49 -10.00
CA ASP A 294 -7.32 8.95 -9.60
C ASP A 294 -6.98 8.48 -8.18
N TRP A 295 -5.86 7.77 -8.04
CA TRP A 295 -5.42 7.15 -6.80
C TRP A 295 -4.01 7.60 -6.43
N HIS A 296 -3.91 8.33 -5.33
CA HIS A 296 -2.65 8.84 -4.83
C HIS A 296 -2.16 8.02 -3.65
N TYR A 297 -0.92 7.54 -3.72
CA TYR A 297 -0.19 6.87 -2.66
C TYR A 297 0.99 7.75 -2.30
N ASN A 298 0.97 8.39 -1.14
CA ASN A 298 2.03 9.27 -0.69
C ASN A 298 2.69 8.72 0.57
N ALA A 299 4.01 8.58 0.53
CA ALA A 299 4.80 8.03 1.64
C ALA A 299 4.32 6.63 2.09
N CYS A 300 3.74 5.86 1.16
CA CYS A 300 3.24 4.51 1.45
C CYS A 300 4.34 3.44 1.34
N SER A 301 4.17 2.34 2.05
CA SER A 301 5.01 1.14 1.96
C SER A 301 4.26 -0.03 1.31
N ILE A 302 4.87 -0.62 0.29
CA ILE A 302 4.42 -1.85 -0.37
C ILE A 302 5.39 -2.97 0.03
N ASP A 303 4.91 -3.94 0.80
CA ASP A 303 5.67 -5.12 1.24
C ASP A 303 5.01 -6.39 0.69
N ASN A 304 5.63 -7.01 -0.32
CA ASN A 304 5.08 -8.22 -0.95
C ASN A 304 3.61 -8.07 -1.45
N HIS A 305 3.19 -6.85 -1.75
CA HIS A 305 1.87 -6.47 -2.25
C HIS A 305 1.99 -5.93 -3.68
N GLU A 306 0.95 -6.10 -4.50
CA GLU A 306 0.92 -5.61 -5.89
C GLU A 306 -0.24 -4.63 -6.10
N VAL A 307 0.03 -3.46 -6.69
CA VAL A 307 -0.99 -2.52 -7.17
C VAL A 307 -1.25 -2.77 -8.65
N LYS A 308 -2.44 -3.26 -8.96
CA LYS A 308 -2.93 -3.57 -10.31
C LYS A 308 -3.87 -2.48 -10.78
N VAL A 309 -3.59 -1.94 -11.95
CA VAL A 309 -4.30 -0.81 -12.55
C VAL A 309 -5.01 -1.27 -13.83
N PHE A 310 -6.33 -1.13 -13.83
CA PHE A 310 -7.26 -1.55 -14.88
C PHE A 310 -8.13 -0.38 -15.34
N GLY A 311 -8.90 -0.62 -16.41
CA GLY A 311 -9.85 0.35 -16.95
C GLY A 311 -9.17 1.66 -17.31
N ASP A 312 -9.67 2.75 -16.74
CA ASP A 312 -9.15 4.12 -16.87
C ASP A 312 -8.50 4.65 -15.59
N ALA A 313 -8.18 3.77 -14.63
CA ALA A 313 -7.57 4.18 -13.38
C ALA A 313 -6.17 4.79 -13.58
N CYS A 314 -5.89 5.85 -12.82
CA CYS A 314 -4.62 6.54 -12.78
C CYS A 314 -4.02 6.45 -11.37
N VAL A 315 -2.82 5.89 -11.26
CA VAL A 315 -2.13 5.72 -9.96
C VAL A 315 -0.92 6.65 -9.87
N TYR A 316 -0.79 7.37 -8.76
CA TYR A 316 0.35 8.23 -8.44
C TYR A 316 1.01 7.74 -7.16
N PHE A 317 2.15 7.09 -7.26
CA PHE A 317 2.91 6.55 -6.13
C PHE A 317 4.14 7.42 -5.88
N ASP A 318 4.09 8.27 -4.87
CA ASP A 318 5.12 9.27 -4.55
C ASP A 318 5.72 9.05 -3.15
N ASN A 319 7.02 9.33 -3.02
CA ASN A 319 7.79 9.21 -1.78
C ASN A 319 7.71 7.84 -1.11
N GLY A 320 7.43 6.79 -1.88
CA GLY A 320 7.10 5.49 -1.32
C GLY A 320 8.29 4.56 -1.13
N HIS A 321 8.01 3.48 -0.41
CA HIS A 321 8.92 2.39 -0.15
C HIS A 321 8.36 1.09 -0.76
N ILE A 322 9.13 0.44 -1.62
CA ILE A 322 8.74 -0.80 -2.29
C ILE A 322 9.75 -1.87 -1.91
N GLU A 323 9.28 -2.95 -1.31
CA GLU A 323 10.14 -4.06 -0.90
C GLU A 323 9.46 -5.42 -0.96
N ASN A 324 10.27 -6.46 -0.82
CA ASN A 324 9.82 -7.85 -0.80
C ASN A 324 10.60 -8.75 0.20
N PRO A 325 10.73 -8.35 1.48
CA PRO A 325 11.46 -9.11 2.49
C PRO A 325 10.89 -10.52 2.70
N GLY A 326 11.75 -11.48 3.09
CA GLY A 326 11.33 -12.80 3.58
C GLY A 326 10.50 -13.66 2.61
N ARG A 327 10.42 -13.28 1.33
CA ARG A 327 9.46 -13.84 0.36
C ARG A 327 9.65 -15.33 0.10
N LYS A 328 8.53 -16.07 0.09
CA LYS A 328 8.48 -17.50 -0.27
C LYS A 328 8.20 -17.78 -1.77
N ASN A 329 7.62 -16.84 -2.51
CA ASN A 329 7.33 -16.96 -3.95
C ASN A 329 8.42 -16.24 -4.76
N ASN A 330 8.69 -16.69 -5.99
CA ASN A 330 9.64 -16.06 -6.90
C ASN A 330 9.04 -14.94 -7.78
N LYS A 331 7.73 -14.89 -7.98
CA LYS A 331 7.07 -13.77 -8.67
C LYS A 331 6.94 -12.60 -7.73
N PHE A 332 7.22 -11.36 -8.16
CA PHE A 332 6.93 -10.07 -7.49
C PHE A 332 6.72 -8.98 -8.55
N VAL A 333 5.54 -8.36 -8.56
CA VAL A 333 5.24 -7.12 -9.27
C VAL A 333 4.74 -6.14 -8.22
N ALA A 334 5.26 -4.92 -8.21
CA ALA A 334 4.86 -3.87 -7.28
C ALA A 334 3.73 -3.01 -7.87
N VAL A 335 3.87 -2.61 -9.14
CA VAL A 335 2.84 -1.86 -9.89
C VAL A 335 2.71 -2.45 -11.29
N GLY A 336 1.49 -2.85 -11.66
CA GLY A 336 1.16 -3.41 -12.97
C GLY A 336 0.01 -2.68 -13.63
N ILE A 337 0.17 -2.31 -14.90
CA ILE A 337 -0.85 -1.66 -15.73
C ILE A 337 -1.37 -2.68 -16.74
N TYR A 338 -2.67 -2.96 -16.70
CA TYR A 338 -3.30 -4.09 -17.38
C TYR A 338 -4.43 -3.70 -18.34
N SER A 339 -4.57 -2.41 -18.65
CA SER A 339 -5.62 -1.91 -19.55
C SER A 339 -5.07 -0.77 -20.38
N LYS A 340 -5.62 -0.58 -21.58
CA LYS A 340 -5.16 0.41 -22.56
C LYS A 340 -5.18 1.85 -22.05
N ASP A 341 -6.20 2.20 -21.27
CA ASP A 341 -6.49 3.57 -20.83
C ASP A 341 -6.10 3.83 -19.36
N ALA A 342 -5.41 2.88 -18.73
CA ALA A 342 -4.87 3.01 -17.39
C ALA A 342 -3.49 3.69 -17.39
N SER A 343 -3.10 4.28 -16.27
CA SER A 343 -1.77 4.86 -16.11
C SER A 343 -1.22 4.71 -14.69
N ALA A 344 0.11 4.72 -14.58
CA ALA A 344 0.75 4.81 -13.27
C ALA A 344 2.00 5.69 -13.30
N SER A 345 2.26 6.35 -12.18
CA SER A 345 3.47 7.10 -11.92
C SER A 345 4.12 6.61 -10.64
N VAL A 346 5.43 6.38 -10.66
CA VAL A 346 6.25 6.03 -9.49
C VAL A 346 7.37 7.07 -9.36
N THR A 347 7.26 7.95 -8.35
CA THR A 347 8.17 9.10 -8.18
C THR A 347 8.81 9.13 -6.81
N ASN A 348 10.03 9.66 -6.73
CA ASN A 348 10.76 9.92 -5.47
C ASN A 348 10.80 8.71 -4.51
N SER A 349 10.81 7.50 -5.08
CA SER A 349 10.56 6.27 -4.34
C SER A 349 11.82 5.43 -4.23
N ARG A 350 11.83 4.51 -3.26
CA ARG A 350 12.90 3.53 -3.08
C ARG A 350 12.37 2.12 -3.31
N LEU A 351 13.06 1.37 -4.17
CA LEU A 351 12.86 -0.04 -4.40
C LEU A 351 13.99 -0.83 -3.75
N ILE A 352 13.67 -1.70 -2.79
CA ILE A 352 14.62 -2.60 -2.14
C ILE A 352 14.32 -4.04 -2.57
N MET A 353 15.22 -4.61 -3.36
CA MET A 353 15.14 -6.03 -3.70
C MET A 353 15.75 -6.86 -2.56
N SER A 354 14.96 -7.76 -1.99
CA SER A 354 15.35 -8.58 -0.84
C SER A 354 16.52 -9.53 -1.16
N LYS A 355 17.47 -9.62 -0.23
CA LYS A 355 18.65 -10.51 -0.29
C LYS A 355 18.35 -11.95 0.12
N THR A 356 17.24 -12.19 0.81
CA THR A 356 16.83 -13.51 1.33
C THR A 356 16.23 -14.39 0.22
N PRO A 357 16.30 -15.72 0.33
CA PRO A 357 17.13 -16.56 -0.54
C PRO A 357 16.55 -16.91 -1.92
N LYS A 358 15.40 -16.36 -2.31
CA LYS A 358 14.71 -16.78 -3.55
C LYS A 358 14.95 -15.80 -4.69
N LEU A 359 15.15 -16.37 -5.88
CA LEU A 359 15.20 -15.63 -7.14
C LEU A 359 13.89 -14.88 -7.36
N ILE A 360 13.97 -13.60 -7.72
CA ILE A 360 12.84 -12.81 -8.22
C ILE A 360 12.81 -13.02 -9.73
N THR A 361 11.78 -13.72 -10.22
CA THR A 361 11.69 -14.16 -11.61
C THR A 361 10.72 -13.34 -12.44
N THR A 362 10.14 -12.26 -11.92
CA THR A 362 9.30 -11.34 -12.70
C THR A 362 9.84 -9.92 -12.63
N PRO A 363 9.59 -9.10 -13.66
CA PRO A 363 9.81 -7.66 -13.57
C PRO A 363 9.07 -7.05 -12.38
N VAL A 364 9.63 -6.00 -11.78
CA VAL A 364 9.00 -5.31 -10.63
C VAL A 364 7.86 -4.43 -11.09
N PHE A 365 7.93 -3.90 -12.31
CA PHE A 365 6.84 -3.17 -12.93
C PHE A 365 6.38 -3.89 -14.20
N TYR A 366 5.12 -3.70 -14.58
CA TYR A 366 4.55 -4.30 -15.78
C TYR A 366 3.62 -3.33 -16.50
N VAL A 367 3.70 -3.30 -17.84
CA VAL A 367 2.78 -2.52 -18.69
C VAL A 367 2.31 -3.40 -19.84
N ALA A 368 0.99 -3.66 -19.89
CA ALA A 368 0.37 -4.48 -20.92
C ALA A 368 0.60 -3.93 -22.34
N ASP A 369 0.61 -4.84 -23.31
CA ASP A 369 1.00 -4.57 -24.70
C ASP A 369 0.03 -3.60 -25.40
N GLU A 370 -1.24 -3.61 -25.02
CA GLU A 370 -2.25 -2.68 -25.55
C GLU A 370 -2.12 -1.25 -25.00
N ASN A 371 -1.39 -1.04 -23.91
CA ASN A 371 -1.23 0.29 -23.30
C ASN A 371 -0.09 1.07 -23.95
N GLN A 372 -0.40 1.71 -25.08
CA GLN A 372 0.58 2.45 -25.88
C GLN A 372 0.52 3.97 -25.67
N SER A 373 -0.53 4.49 -25.03
CA SER A 373 -0.79 5.94 -24.96
C SER A 373 -0.36 6.59 -23.65
N LEU A 374 -0.69 5.97 -22.51
CA LEU A 374 -0.50 6.57 -21.19
C LEU A 374 0.70 5.96 -20.47
N GLY A 375 0.67 4.66 -20.23
CA GLY A 375 1.80 3.86 -19.78
C GLY A 375 2.24 4.12 -18.35
N LEU A 376 3.50 3.75 -18.08
CA LEU A 376 4.18 3.93 -16.80
C LEU A 376 5.19 5.08 -16.88
N TYR A 377 5.11 6.02 -15.93
CA TYR A 377 6.11 7.06 -15.71
C TYR A 377 6.90 6.79 -14.42
N VAL A 378 8.21 6.63 -14.50
CA VAL A 378 9.09 6.46 -13.33
C VAL A 378 10.10 7.59 -13.27
N ASN A 379 10.19 8.28 -12.13
CA ASN A 379 11.16 9.36 -11.96
C ASN A 379 11.79 9.35 -10.57
N ASN A 380 13.09 9.61 -10.48
CA ASN A 380 13.80 9.67 -9.20
C ASN A 380 13.62 8.39 -8.36
N LEU A 381 13.71 7.23 -9.00
CA LEU A 381 13.63 5.93 -8.35
C LEU A 381 15.02 5.48 -7.90
N ARG A 382 15.18 5.18 -6.61
CA ARG A 382 16.37 4.50 -6.10
C ARG A 382 16.13 3.00 -6.01
N CYS A 383 16.79 2.24 -6.87
CA CYS A 383 16.72 0.79 -6.92
C CYS A 383 17.96 0.15 -6.27
N ASP A 384 17.76 -0.44 -5.10
CA ASP A 384 18.73 -1.28 -4.41
C ASP A 384 18.59 -2.74 -4.90
N GLN A 385 19.16 -3.04 -6.06
CA GLN A 385 19.23 -4.37 -6.64
C GLN A 385 20.21 -5.31 -5.92
N ASN A 386 20.05 -6.61 -6.18
CA ASN A 386 20.98 -7.66 -5.78
C ASN A 386 21.02 -8.80 -6.82
N THR A 387 21.87 -9.81 -6.59
CA THR A 387 22.10 -10.92 -7.53
C THR A 387 20.92 -11.88 -7.70
N ASN A 388 19.91 -11.84 -6.83
CA ASN A 388 18.73 -12.71 -6.88
C ASN A 388 17.65 -12.19 -7.85
N PHE A 389 17.80 -10.99 -8.43
CA PHE A 389 16.86 -10.49 -9.43
C PHE A 389 17.17 -11.04 -10.82
N ASP A 390 16.37 -11.99 -11.29
CA ASP A 390 16.55 -12.64 -12.60
C ASP A 390 15.21 -13.00 -13.26
N PRO A 391 14.51 -12.02 -13.87
CA PRO A 391 13.26 -12.29 -14.57
C PRO A 391 13.43 -12.95 -15.95
N SER A 392 14.66 -13.27 -16.37
CA SER A 392 14.89 -13.91 -17.68
C SER A 392 14.27 -15.30 -17.82
N ALA A 393 13.95 -15.97 -16.72
CA ALA A 393 13.30 -17.28 -16.69
C ALA A 393 11.79 -17.25 -16.96
N THR A 394 11.20 -16.09 -17.29
CA THR A 394 9.76 -15.93 -17.55
C THR A 394 9.46 -15.29 -18.91
N ASN A 395 8.17 -15.04 -19.19
CA ASN A 395 7.68 -14.37 -20.41
C ASN A 395 8.33 -13.01 -20.69
N ALA A 396 8.98 -12.37 -19.71
CA ALA A 396 9.74 -11.15 -19.92
C ALA A 396 10.88 -11.34 -20.93
N LYS A 397 11.36 -12.59 -21.11
CA LYS A 397 12.45 -12.96 -22.01
C LYS A 397 13.60 -11.94 -21.95
N GLY A 398 14.11 -11.71 -20.74
CA GLY A 398 15.23 -10.82 -20.44
C GLY A 398 15.18 -10.31 -19.01
N ILE A 399 16.24 -9.60 -18.58
CA ILE A 399 16.37 -9.11 -17.19
C ILE A 399 15.97 -7.63 -17.16
N PHE A 400 14.66 -7.38 -17.14
CA PHE A 400 14.08 -6.04 -17.18
C PHE A 400 13.47 -5.64 -15.83
N LEU A 401 13.64 -4.38 -15.45
CA LEU A 401 12.94 -3.78 -14.32
C LEU A 401 11.44 -3.61 -14.64
N VAL A 402 11.12 -3.21 -15.88
CA VAL A 402 9.76 -3.08 -16.42
C VAL A 402 9.51 -4.12 -17.51
N GLY A 403 8.47 -4.94 -17.35
CA GLY A 403 8.02 -5.93 -18.32
C GLY A 403 6.89 -5.45 -19.22
N GLY A 404 6.59 -6.25 -20.26
CA GLY A 404 5.54 -5.97 -21.25
C GLY A 404 5.99 -5.03 -22.39
N ASN A 405 5.12 -4.79 -23.36
CA ASN A 405 5.39 -3.95 -24.54
C ASN A 405 4.70 -2.57 -24.47
N GLY A 406 4.02 -2.24 -23.39
CA GLY A 406 3.36 -0.95 -23.24
C GLY A 406 4.32 0.23 -23.09
N LYS A 407 3.79 1.44 -23.17
CA LYS A 407 4.54 2.69 -23.07
C LYS A 407 5.21 2.82 -21.70
N VAL A 408 6.49 3.16 -21.71
CA VAL A 408 7.27 3.41 -20.49
C VAL A 408 8.11 4.67 -20.68
N VAL A 409 8.11 5.54 -19.68
CA VAL A 409 9.02 6.69 -19.60
C VAL A 409 9.74 6.60 -18.26
N MET A 410 11.07 6.63 -18.27
CA MET A 410 11.88 6.60 -17.07
C MET A 410 12.94 7.69 -17.10
N ASP A 411 13.07 8.43 -16.00
CA ASP A 411 14.09 9.46 -15.82
C ASP A 411 14.70 9.37 -14.41
N ASN A 412 15.96 9.81 -14.29
CA ASN A 412 16.67 9.92 -13.03
C ASN A 412 16.63 8.64 -12.16
N ILE A 413 16.95 7.49 -12.78
CA ILE A 413 16.91 6.19 -12.12
C ILE A 413 18.26 5.88 -11.49
N PHE A 414 18.31 5.68 -10.17
CA PHE A 414 19.52 5.33 -9.45
C PHE A 414 19.58 3.83 -9.23
N ILE A 415 20.71 3.20 -9.57
CA ILE A 415 20.94 1.78 -9.34
C ILE A 415 22.25 1.57 -8.58
N ASN A 416 22.21 0.77 -7.51
CA ASN A 416 23.44 0.23 -6.93
C ASN A 416 23.99 -0.86 -7.86
N ILE A 417 25.31 -1.10 -7.86
CA ILE A 417 25.93 -2.20 -8.62
C ILE A 417 26.51 -3.20 -7.62
N VAL A 418 25.89 -4.38 -7.52
CA VAL A 418 26.36 -5.50 -6.68
C VAL A 418 26.91 -6.59 -7.60
N ASN A 419 28.17 -6.99 -7.42
CA ASN A 419 28.82 -8.08 -8.18
C ASN A 419 28.70 -7.95 -9.73
N SER A 420 28.76 -6.72 -10.26
CA SER A 420 28.55 -6.46 -11.70
C SER A 420 27.18 -6.93 -12.23
N SER A 421 26.16 -7.05 -11.38
CA SER A 421 24.78 -7.24 -11.81
C SER A 421 24.26 -5.95 -12.44
N PHE A 422 24.14 -5.94 -13.77
CA PHE A 422 23.44 -4.90 -14.52
C PHE A 422 22.02 -5.39 -14.82
N ILE A 423 21.06 -4.46 -14.81
CA ILE A 423 19.66 -4.72 -15.15
C ILE A 423 19.28 -3.83 -16.33
N ALA A 424 18.54 -4.36 -17.30
CA ALA A 424 17.89 -3.49 -18.27
C ALA A 424 16.71 -2.80 -17.54
N LEU A 425 16.50 -1.51 -17.80
CA LEU A 425 15.40 -0.77 -17.19
C LEU A 425 14.09 -1.18 -17.88
N SER A 426 14.02 -0.96 -19.20
CA SER A 426 12.90 -1.38 -20.04
C SER A 426 13.38 -1.51 -21.47
N LYS A 427 12.82 -2.48 -22.21
CA LYS A 427 13.04 -2.62 -23.65
C LYS A 427 12.32 -1.56 -24.48
N ASN A 428 11.34 -0.87 -23.90
CA ASN A 428 10.57 0.19 -24.58
C ASN A 428 11.20 1.57 -24.40
N ILE A 429 12.39 1.65 -23.79
CA ILE A 429 13.14 2.89 -23.57
C ILE A 429 14.43 2.81 -24.36
N ASN A 430 14.43 3.43 -25.54
CA ASN A 430 15.57 3.37 -26.45
C ASN A 430 16.26 4.74 -26.46
N THR A 431 17.19 4.95 -25.53
CA THR A 431 17.79 6.28 -25.32
C THR A 431 19.28 6.35 -25.60
N VAL A 432 19.95 5.22 -25.86
CA VAL A 432 21.41 5.19 -26.00
C VAL A 432 21.85 4.88 -27.41
N LEU A 433 21.38 3.76 -27.98
CA LEU A 433 21.83 3.27 -29.27
C LEU A 433 20.81 3.60 -30.37
N VAL A 434 21.32 3.97 -31.55
CA VAL A 434 20.52 4.11 -32.77
C VAL A 434 20.29 2.72 -33.35
N ASN A 435 19.04 2.44 -33.75
CA ASN A 435 18.60 1.15 -34.28
C ASN A 435 19.08 -0.05 -33.44
N GLN A 436 18.82 -0.02 -32.14
CA GLN A 436 19.33 -1.02 -31.20
C GLN A 436 18.71 -2.42 -31.41
N LEU A 437 17.51 -2.49 -31.98
CA LEU A 437 16.79 -3.74 -32.25
C LEU A 437 17.08 -4.30 -33.65
N PHE A 438 17.94 -3.63 -34.42
CA PHE A 438 18.31 -4.02 -35.79
C PHE A 438 17.10 -4.09 -36.74
N GLU A 439 16.18 -3.14 -36.59
CA GLU A 439 14.98 -3.03 -37.41
C GLU A 439 15.35 -2.62 -38.83
N ASN A 440 14.95 -3.45 -39.78
CA ASN A 440 15.12 -3.43 -41.23
C ASN A 440 16.55 -3.46 -41.78
N ASP A 441 17.52 -2.92 -41.05
CA ASP A 441 18.92 -2.79 -41.47
C ASP A 441 19.89 -2.63 -40.28
N LEU A 442 21.14 -2.27 -40.59
CA LEU A 442 22.20 -1.97 -39.61
C LEU A 442 22.56 -0.47 -39.60
N ASN A 443 21.63 0.42 -39.96
CA ASN A 443 21.87 1.85 -39.96
C ASN A 443 22.31 2.34 -38.57
N GLY A 444 23.32 3.21 -38.57
CA GLY A 444 23.95 3.69 -37.34
C GLY A 444 25.05 2.78 -36.78
N TRP A 445 25.28 1.60 -37.37
CA TRP A 445 26.37 0.71 -36.98
C TRP A 445 27.52 0.74 -37.99
N THR A 446 28.75 0.80 -37.48
CA THR A 446 29.98 0.58 -38.28
C THR A 446 30.25 -0.91 -38.33
N ILE A 447 30.54 -1.44 -39.52
CA ILE A 447 30.65 -2.89 -39.75
C ILE A 447 32.04 -3.23 -40.29
N THR A 448 32.64 -4.29 -39.75
CA THR A 448 33.85 -4.93 -40.29
C THR A 448 33.57 -6.41 -40.48
N GLY A 449 33.83 -6.96 -41.67
CA GLY A 449 33.47 -8.34 -42.03
C GLY A 449 31.98 -8.51 -42.35
N ASP A 450 31.47 -9.74 -42.31
CA ASP A 450 30.08 -10.02 -42.71
C ASP A 450 29.11 -9.95 -41.53
N ALA A 451 28.25 -8.93 -41.54
CA ALA A 451 27.14 -8.75 -40.60
C ALA A 451 25.83 -8.59 -41.39
N THR A 452 24.76 -9.29 -40.97
CA THR A 452 23.44 -9.22 -41.63
C THR A 452 22.31 -9.24 -40.62
N VAL A 453 21.16 -8.66 -40.99
CA VAL A 453 19.91 -8.79 -40.24
C VAL A 453 19.16 -10.05 -40.69
N GLN A 454 18.56 -10.76 -39.75
CA GLN A 454 17.83 -12.02 -39.96
C GLN A 454 16.46 -11.95 -39.28
N SER A 455 15.43 -12.55 -39.88
CA SER A 455 14.06 -12.58 -39.31
C SER A 455 13.63 -13.98 -38.81
N ASN A 456 14.21 -15.05 -39.37
CA ASN A 456 13.65 -16.40 -39.19
C ASN A 456 14.27 -17.19 -38.02
N VAL A 457 15.20 -16.58 -37.28
CA VAL A 457 16.00 -17.26 -36.23
C VAL A 457 15.90 -16.52 -34.89
N CYS A 458 15.14 -15.43 -34.81
CA CYS A 458 15.00 -14.54 -33.65
C CYS A 458 14.35 -15.23 -32.43
N HIS A 459 14.59 -14.69 -31.24
CA HIS A 459 14.08 -15.18 -29.96
C HIS A 459 12.96 -14.32 -29.35
N VAL A 460 13.17 -12.99 -29.35
CA VAL A 460 12.30 -12.00 -28.71
C VAL A 460 11.82 -10.90 -29.65
N SER A 461 12.61 -10.55 -30.66
CA SER A 461 12.27 -9.48 -31.62
C SER A 461 11.88 -10.08 -32.97
N GLU A 462 11.32 -9.26 -33.86
CA GLU A 462 11.05 -9.66 -35.24
C GLU A 462 12.33 -9.90 -36.04
N GLN A 463 13.41 -9.20 -35.69
CA GLN A 463 14.69 -9.25 -36.37
C GLN A 463 15.85 -9.35 -35.38
N CYS A 464 16.93 -10.03 -35.78
CA CYS A 464 18.14 -10.18 -34.99
C CYS A 464 19.39 -10.07 -35.87
N LEU A 465 20.51 -9.75 -35.24
CA LEU A 465 21.81 -9.60 -35.91
C LEU A 465 22.50 -10.96 -36.03
N LEU A 466 23.07 -11.25 -37.21
CA LEU A 466 24.00 -12.35 -37.46
C LEU A 466 25.40 -11.79 -37.74
N LEU A 467 26.40 -12.23 -36.97
CA LEU A 467 27.82 -11.97 -37.20
C LEU A 467 28.56 -13.25 -37.55
N THR A 468 29.30 -13.27 -38.66
CA THR A 468 30.17 -14.40 -39.02
C THR A 468 31.53 -14.34 -38.31
N ASN A 469 32.40 -15.32 -38.55
CA ASN A 469 33.74 -15.37 -37.97
C ASN A 469 34.54 -14.09 -38.25
N LYS A 470 35.07 -13.48 -37.19
CA LYS A 470 35.83 -12.21 -37.21
C LYS A 470 35.01 -10.99 -37.63
N ALA A 471 33.69 -11.12 -37.83
CA ALA A 471 32.83 -9.97 -38.05
C ALA A 471 32.62 -9.18 -36.75
N LYS A 472 32.46 -7.87 -36.90
CA LYS A 472 32.33 -6.91 -35.81
C LYS A 472 31.36 -5.81 -36.21
N ILE A 473 30.51 -5.39 -35.28
CA ILE A 473 29.75 -4.14 -35.41
C ILE A 473 30.02 -3.20 -34.23
N GLU A 474 30.00 -1.90 -34.49
CA GLU A 474 30.29 -0.87 -33.51
C GLU A 474 29.37 0.33 -33.60
N GLN A 475 29.06 0.92 -32.45
CA GLN A 475 28.43 2.24 -32.39
C GLN A 475 29.07 3.08 -31.29
N LYS A 476 29.32 4.35 -31.61
CA LYS A 476 29.93 5.35 -30.73
C LYS A 476 28.86 6.33 -30.26
N VAL A 477 28.74 6.52 -28.94
CA VAL A 477 27.74 7.39 -28.32
C VAL A 477 28.36 8.30 -27.28
N LYS A 478 27.81 9.51 -27.08
CA LYS A 478 28.26 10.43 -26.03
C LYS A 478 27.62 10.08 -24.69
N VAL A 479 28.43 10.05 -23.63
CA VAL A 479 28.04 9.63 -22.28
C VAL A 479 28.53 10.66 -21.27
N ARG A 480 27.70 10.96 -20.27
CA ARG A 480 28.09 11.90 -19.22
C ARG A 480 29.04 11.26 -18.22
N GLY A 481 29.88 12.06 -17.59
CA GLY A 481 30.74 11.60 -16.50
C GLY A 481 29.95 10.87 -15.40
N ARG A 482 30.47 9.73 -14.96
CA ARG A 482 29.90 8.83 -13.92
C ARG A 482 28.53 8.21 -14.23
N GLU A 483 27.97 8.44 -15.41
CA GLU A 483 26.73 7.80 -15.86
C GLU A 483 26.91 6.27 -15.92
N ILE A 484 25.87 5.53 -15.57
CA ILE A 484 25.84 4.07 -15.67
C ILE A 484 25.13 3.68 -16.96
N LEU A 485 25.82 2.89 -17.78
CA LEU A 485 25.24 2.17 -18.90
C LEU A 485 24.86 0.78 -18.42
N THR A 486 23.60 0.40 -18.58
CA THR A 486 23.05 -0.85 -18.05
C THR A 486 22.10 -1.48 -19.05
N GLY A 487 22.07 -2.82 -19.13
CA GLY A 487 21.29 -3.49 -20.14
C GLY A 487 21.66 -4.96 -20.36
N GLY A 488 21.39 -5.43 -21.57
CA GLY A 488 21.74 -6.78 -21.98
C GLY A 488 21.31 -7.12 -23.39
N VAL A 489 21.62 -8.35 -23.79
CA VAL A 489 21.30 -8.89 -25.12
C VAL A 489 21.14 -10.40 -25.04
N TRP A 490 20.25 -10.96 -25.84
CA TRP A 490 20.22 -12.40 -26.07
C TRP A 490 21.30 -12.79 -27.06
N VAL A 491 22.04 -13.85 -26.73
CA VAL A 491 23.09 -14.39 -27.59
C VAL A 491 22.80 -15.85 -27.89
N LYS A 492 22.93 -16.23 -29.16
CA LYS A 492 22.96 -17.62 -29.60
C LYS A 492 24.23 -17.90 -30.38
N ALA A 493 24.89 -18.98 -30.02
CA ALA A 493 26.09 -19.49 -30.68
C ALA A 493 25.86 -20.95 -31.09
N PRO A 494 26.31 -21.36 -32.29
CA PRO A 494 26.01 -22.68 -32.85
C PRO A 494 26.72 -23.80 -32.10
N ASN A 495 27.95 -23.56 -31.64
CA ASN A 495 28.81 -24.56 -31.02
C ASN A 495 29.67 -23.95 -29.90
N GLU A 496 30.35 -24.82 -29.17
CA GLU A 496 31.23 -24.43 -28.06
C GLU A 496 32.53 -23.75 -28.56
N ASP A 497 32.92 -23.90 -29.83
CA ASP A 497 34.10 -23.24 -30.42
C ASP A 497 33.88 -21.76 -30.74
N THR A 498 32.62 -21.32 -30.73
CA THR A 498 32.23 -19.93 -31.00
C THR A 498 32.40 -19.10 -29.74
N ILE A 499 33.24 -18.08 -29.83
CA ILE A 499 33.39 -17.06 -28.80
C ILE A 499 32.69 -15.78 -29.26
N VAL A 500 31.75 -15.35 -28.44
CA VAL A 500 31.09 -14.05 -28.57
C VAL A 500 31.78 -13.08 -27.63
N ARG A 501 32.13 -11.90 -28.14
CA ARG A 501 32.70 -10.83 -27.33
C ARG A 501 31.90 -9.54 -27.53
N ILE A 502 31.45 -9.01 -26.40
CA ILE A 502 30.83 -7.69 -26.30
C ILE A 502 31.80 -6.80 -25.52
N MET A 503 32.16 -5.65 -26.08
CA MET A 503 33.04 -4.69 -25.43
C MET A 503 32.34 -3.35 -25.24
N ILE A 504 32.53 -2.75 -24.08
CA ILE A 504 32.20 -1.36 -23.78
C ILE A 504 33.51 -0.63 -23.56
N SER A 505 33.84 0.33 -24.42
CA SER A 505 35.09 1.09 -24.34
C SER A 505 34.80 2.58 -24.23
N PHE A 506 35.26 3.21 -23.15
CA PHE A 506 35.19 4.66 -22.96
C PHE A 506 36.46 5.30 -23.49
N VAL A 507 36.29 6.26 -24.39
CA VAL A 507 37.38 7.02 -25.02
C VAL A 507 37.15 8.51 -24.85
N ASP A 508 38.23 9.30 -24.78
CA ASP A 508 38.11 10.76 -24.84
C ASP A 508 37.80 11.26 -26.26
N ALA A 509 37.76 12.59 -26.42
CA ALA A 509 37.49 13.25 -27.69
C ALA A 509 38.49 12.83 -28.79
N ASP A 510 39.74 12.56 -28.41
CA ASP A 510 40.82 12.16 -29.31
C ASP A 510 40.82 10.65 -29.61
N GLY A 511 39.92 9.89 -28.97
CA GLY A 511 39.81 8.45 -29.15
C GLY A 511 40.72 7.62 -28.24
N ASN A 512 41.42 8.22 -27.29
CA ASN A 512 42.26 7.49 -26.36
C ASN A 512 41.41 6.73 -25.33
N LEU A 513 41.70 5.44 -25.14
CA LEU A 513 41.01 4.59 -24.19
C LEU A 513 41.21 5.08 -22.75
N LYS A 514 40.12 5.40 -22.07
CA LYS A 514 40.08 5.72 -20.64
C LYS A 514 39.77 4.49 -19.79
N LYS A 515 38.82 3.66 -20.26
CA LYS A 515 38.32 2.51 -19.52
C LYS A 515 37.64 1.53 -20.47
N GLY A 516 37.76 0.22 -20.22
CA GLY A 516 37.09 -0.80 -21.02
C GLY A 516 36.51 -1.91 -20.15
N LYS A 517 35.47 -2.57 -20.65
CA LYS A 517 34.93 -3.79 -20.05
C LYS A 517 34.56 -4.78 -21.14
N ASN A 518 35.04 -6.02 -20.98
CA ASN A 518 34.80 -7.11 -21.91
C ASN A 518 33.85 -8.13 -21.29
N PHE A 519 32.84 -8.53 -22.06
CA PHE A 519 31.94 -9.63 -21.77
C PHE A 519 32.19 -10.71 -22.81
N VAL A 520 32.85 -11.78 -22.38
CA VAL A 520 33.16 -12.92 -23.23
C VAL A 520 32.19 -14.03 -22.91
N PHE A 521 31.48 -14.50 -23.92
CA PHE A 521 30.56 -15.61 -23.83
C PHE A 521 31.00 -16.73 -24.75
N GLN A 522 31.00 -17.94 -24.20
CA GLN A 522 31.18 -19.18 -24.94
C GLN A 522 30.03 -20.08 -24.54
N LYS A 523 29.37 -20.69 -25.52
CA LYS A 523 28.31 -21.66 -25.24
C LYS A 523 28.92 -22.83 -24.47
N LYS A 524 28.31 -23.18 -23.34
CA LYS A 524 28.61 -24.39 -22.57
C LYS A 524 27.33 -25.17 -22.40
N GLY A 525 27.29 -26.41 -22.87
CA GLY A 525 26.11 -27.26 -22.75
C GLY A 525 24.94 -26.91 -23.69
N LYS A 526 23.72 -27.26 -23.29
CA LYS A 526 22.55 -27.42 -24.18
C LYS A 526 21.68 -26.17 -24.40
N TYR A 527 22.06 -24.99 -23.90
CA TYR A 527 21.24 -23.78 -24.07
C TYR A 527 21.26 -23.28 -25.53
N ASP A 528 20.10 -22.90 -26.08
CA ASP A 528 20.01 -22.31 -27.42
C ASP A 528 20.29 -20.80 -27.40
N TRP A 529 19.52 -20.05 -26.61
CA TRP A 529 19.67 -18.61 -26.38
C TRP A 529 20.02 -18.34 -24.91
N LYS A 530 20.88 -17.34 -24.66
CA LYS A 530 21.22 -16.89 -23.30
C LYS A 530 21.22 -15.36 -23.19
N TRP A 531 20.57 -14.83 -22.16
CA TRP A 531 20.65 -13.41 -21.83
C TRP A 531 22.00 -13.09 -21.18
N ILE A 532 22.68 -12.10 -21.72
CA ILE A 532 23.94 -11.58 -21.19
C ILE A 532 23.68 -10.18 -20.64
N ARG A 533 23.94 -9.99 -19.34
CA ARG A 533 23.93 -8.66 -18.70
C ARG A 533 25.13 -7.86 -19.18
N ILE A 534 24.89 -6.64 -19.65
CA ILE A 534 25.92 -5.75 -20.19
C ILE A 534 25.83 -4.43 -19.40
N GLY A 535 26.98 -3.89 -18.99
CA GLY A 535 26.99 -2.55 -18.41
C GLY A 535 28.32 -2.12 -17.81
N ALA A 536 28.48 -0.82 -17.67
CA ALA A 536 29.67 -0.21 -17.11
C ALA A 536 29.38 1.20 -16.57
N ILE A 537 30.25 1.67 -15.68
CA ILE A 537 30.23 3.03 -15.16
C ILE A 537 31.22 3.86 -15.97
N ALA A 538 30.78 4.98 -16.53
CA ALA A 538 31.64 5.93 -17.22
C ALA A 538 32.74 6.48 -16.28
N PRO A 539 33.89 6.92 -16.83
CA PRO A 539 34.88 7.73 -16.12
C PRO A 539 34.28 9.01 -15.51
N ALA A 540 35.07 9.74 -14.72
CA ALA A 540 34.59 10.94 -14.04
C ALA A 540 34.16 12.06 -15.02
N ASP A 541 34.83 12.16 -16.16
CA ASP A 541 34.59 13.18 -17.17
C ASP A 541 33.69 12.68 -18.30
N ASP A 542 33.03 13.61 -18.98
CA ASP A 542 32.28 13.34 -20.20
C ASP A 542 33.19 12.69 -21.26
N CYS A 543 32.67 11.65 -21.92
CA CYS A 543 33.44 10.86 -22.86
C CYS A 543 32.55 10.24 -23.95
N PHE A 544 33.16 9.51 -24.87
CA PHE A 544 32.45 8.65 -25.80
C PHE A 544 32.53 7.20 -25.35
N CYS A 545 31.42 6.48 -25.48
CA CYS A 545 31.36 5.04 -25.28
C CYS A 545 31.21 4.36 -26.63
N ILE A 546 32.07 3.37 -26.90
CA ILE A 546 32.01 2.50 -28.06
C ILE A 546 31.48 1.14 -27.60
N PHE A 547 30.33 0.76 -28.13
CA PHE A 547 29.77 -0.57 -27.99
C PHE A 547 30.22 -1.41 -29.19
N SER A 548 30.87 -2.54 -28.93
CA SER A 548 31.37 -3.44 -29.95
C SER A 548 30.85 -4.85 -29.73
N PHE A 549 30.29 -5.46 -30.77
CA PHE A 549 29.83 -6.85 -30.79
C PHE A 549 30.63 -7.62 -31.83
N SER A 550 31.12 -8.80 -31.47
CA SER A 550 31.96 -9.61 -32.35
C SER A 550 31.82 -11.10 -32.09
N SER A 551 32.09 -11.90 -33.12
CA SER A 551 32.14 -13.36 -33.07
C SER A 551 33.48 -13.85 -33.62
N PHE A 552 34.09 -14.86 -32.99
CA PHE A 552 35.30 -15.50 -33.49
C PHE A 552 35.39 -16.97 -33.07
N ALA A 553 36.05 -17.79 -33.88
CA ALA A 553 36.30 -19.20 -33.57
C ALA A 553 37.69 -19.42 -32.96
N LEU A 554 37.79 -20.46 -32.12
CA LEU A 554 39.07 -20.98 -31.64
C LEU A 554 39.84 -21.80 -32.70
N ALA A 555 39.16 -22.29 -33.73
CA ALA A 555 39.71 -23.08 -34.84
C ALA A 555 39.27 -22.50 -36.22
N GLU A 556 39.84 -22.98 -37.32
CA GLU A 556 39.45 -22.60 -38.70
C GLU A 556 38.08 -23.18 -39.14
N THR A 557 37.07 -23.08 -38.28
CA THR A 557 35.70 -23.50 -38.58
C THR A 557 34.85 -22.30 -38.98
N LYS A 558 33.85 -22.52 -39.84
CA LYS A 558 32.80 -21.53 -40.09
C LYS A 558 31.98 -21.38 -38.81
N THR A 559 32.20 -20.28 -38.09
CA THR A 559 31.41 -19.88 -36.92
C THR A 559 30.57 -18.64 -37.23
N TYR A 560 29.51 -18.47 -36.46
CA TYR A 560 28.67 -17.28 -36.45
C TYR A 560 28.02 -17.10 -35.07
N ALA A 561 27.49 -15.92 -34.78
CA ALA A 561 26.69 -15.69 -33.59
C ALA A 561 25.47 -14.81 -33.91
N TYR A 562 24.37 -15.07 -33.22
CA TYR A 562 23.17 -14.25 -33.28
C TYR A 562 23.04 -13.39 -32.03
N PHE A 563 22.59 -12.15 -32.21
CA PHE A 563 22.29 -11.20 -31.13
C PHE A 563 20.87 -10.67 -31.31
N ASP A 564 20.06 -10.75 -30.27
CA ASP A 564 18.65 -10.37 -30.31
C ASP A 564 18.24 -9.58 -29.05
N GLY A 565 17.28 -8.67 -29.19
CA GLY A 565 16.70 -7.91 -28.10
C GLY A 565 17.74 -7.08 -27.33
N LEU A 566 18.68 -6.46 -28.04
CA LEU A 566 19.69 -5.59 -27.43
C LEU A 566 19.00 -4.38 -26.82
N VAL A 567 19.23 -4.19 -25.52
CA VAL A 567 18.70 -3.05 -24.76
C VAL A 567 19.84 -2.46 -23.97
N ILE A 568 20.09 -1.16 -24.16
CA ILE A 568 21.04 -0.38 -23.37
C ILE A 568 20.34 0.89 -22.89
N ASN A 569 20.29 1.06 -21.57
CA ASN A 569 19.70 2.22 -20.91
C ASN A 569 20.76 3.00 -20.12
N LYS A 570 20.42 4.25 -19.78
CA LYS A 570 21.18 5.11 -18.88
C LYS A 570 20.59 5.08 -17.48
N ALA A 571 21.45 5.11 -16.48
CA ALA A 571 21.10 5.20 -15.06
C ALA A 571 22.14 6.03 -14.30
N ASN A 572 21.77 6.46 -13.10
CA ASN A 572 22.61 7.14 -12.13
C ASN A 572 23.11 6.17 -11.06
N LYS A 573 24.21 6.55 -10.40
CA LYS A 573 24.81 5.77 -9.32
C LYS A 573 24.20 6.09 -7.96
#